data_AF-A0A090TTW2-F1
#
_entry.id   AF-A0A090TTW2-F1
#
_cell.length_a   1.000
_cell.length_b   1.000
_cell.length_c   1.000
_cell.angle_alpha   90.00
_cell.angle_beta   90.00
_cell.angle_gamma   90.00
#
_symmetry.space_group_name_H-M   'P 1'
#
loop_
_entity.id
_entity.type
_entity.pdbx_description
1 polymer ?
#
loop_
_entity_poly.entity_id
_entity_poly.type
_entity_poly.pdbx_seq_one_letter_code
_entity_poly.pdbx_strand_id
1 'polypeptide(L)'
;MIDDRYVKKLREMLGNNETFDRDEILNTLRYQPVELGCVLLTGQCTLHELSKLVPGDVLPLTLCKNLTIKVNGHPTFFGKLQTIDSELGVKIDG
;
A
#
# COMPACT_ATOMS: atom_id res chain seq x y z
N MET A 1 -8.08 -7.85 -3.85
CA MET A 1 -8.99 -8.95 -3.43
C MET A 1 -8.19 -9.89 -2.53
N ILE A 2 -8.67 -10.15 -1.31
CA ILE A 2 -8.07 -11.17 -0.45
C ILE A 2 -8.33 -12.53 -1.09
N ASP A 3 -7.30 -13.35 -1.28
CA ASP A 3 -7.44 -14.69 -1.84
C ASP A 3 -8.16 -15.60 -0.83
N ASP A 4 -9.33 -16.12 -1.22
CA ASP A 4 -10.22 -16.92 -0.38
C ASP A 4 -9.55 -18.15 0.23
N ARG A 5 -8.44 -18.64 -0.37
CA ARG A 5 -7.69 -19.78 0.15
C ARG A 5 -7.07 -19.52 1.52
N TYR A 6 -6.55 -18.31 1.75
CA TYR A 6 -5.94 -17.95 3.04
C TYR A 6 -7.00 -17.70 4.10
N VAL A 7 -8.12 -17.10 3.71
CA VAL A 7 -9.29 -16.89 4.58
C VAL A 7 -9.88 -18.22 5.03
N LYS A 8 -9.98 -19.20 4.12
CA LYS A 8 -10.45 -20.55 4.44
C LYS A 8 -9.53 -21.25 5.46
N LYS A 9 -8.22 -21.22 5.25
CA LYS A 9 -7.25 -21.79 6.21
C LYS A 9 -7.32 -21.14 7.58
N LEU A 10 -7.41 -19.81 7.64
CA LEU A 10 -7.57 -19.10 8.92
C LEU A 10 -8.88 -19.44 9.63
N ARG A 11 -9.98 -19.60 8.88
CA ARG A 11 -11.27 -20.03 9.44
C ARG A 11 -11.24 -21.47 9.95
N GLU A 12 -10.54 -22.37 9.25
CA GLU A 12 -10.32 -23.75 9.70
C GLU A 12 -9.48 -23.77 10.99
N MET A 13 -8.43 -22.94 11.08
CA MET A 13 -7.62 -22.80 12.30
C MET A 13 -8.43 -22.20 13.47
N LEU A 14 -9.28 -21.20 13.21
CA LEU A 14 -10.19 -20.61 14.22
C LEU A 14 -11.25 -21.61 14.74
N GLY A 15 -11.67 -22.56 13.91
CA GLY A 15 -12.67 -23.58 14.26
C GLY A 15 -12.15 -24.70 15.17
N ASN A 16 -10.83 -24.87 15.29
CA ASN A 16 -10.21 -26.02 15.95
C ASN A 16 -9.76 -25.78 17.40
N ASN A 17 -10.01 -24.61 18.00
CA ASN A 17 -9.69 -24.29 19.40
C ASN A 17 -8.21 -24.53 19.82
N GLU A 18 -7.28 -24.57 18.86
CA GLU A 18 -5.86 -24.65 19.15
C GLU A 18 -5.36 -23.26 19.57
N THR A 19 -4.53 -23.21 20.61
CA THR A 19 -3.88 -21.98 21.05
C THR A 19 -3.07 -21.41 19.90
N PHE A 20 -3.52 -20.27 19.36
CA PHE A 20 -2.92 -19.59 18.21
C PHE A 20 -1.45 -19.26 18.48
N ASP A 21 -0.53 -20.03 17.88
CA ASP A 21 0.86 -19.62 17.81
C ASP A 21 1.01 -18.52 16.75
N ARG A 22 1.62 -17.40 17.14
CA ARG A 22 1.86 -16.24 16.28
C ARG A 22 2.59 -16.65 15.01
N ASP A 23 3.52 -17.60 15.13
CA ASP A 23 4.35 -18.04 14.02
C ASP A 23 3.57 -18.85 12.98
N GLU A 24 2.57 -19.63 13.38
CA GLU A 24 1.69 -20.38 12.46
C GLU A 24 0.80 -19.45 11.64
N ILE A 25 0.26 -18.40 12.27
CA ILE A 25 -0.53 -17.37 11.58
C ILE A 25 0.34 -16.65 10.55
N LEU A 26 1.55 -16.22 10.96
CA LEU A 26 2.48 -15.53 10.07
C LEU A 26 2.94 -16.42 8.91
N ASN A 27 3.17 -17.72 9.17
CA ASN A 27 3.52 -18.68 8.12
C ASN A 27 2.40 -18.88 7.11
N THR A 28 1.15 -18.93 7.58
CA THR A 28 -0.01 -19.06 6.70
C THR A 28 -0.19 -17.81 5.83
N LEU A 29 0.05 -16.63 6.39
CA LEU A 29 -0.12 -15.34 5.72
C LEU A 29 1.07 -14.90 4.86
N ARG A 30 2.21 -15.58 4.93
CA ARG A 30 3.48 -15.15 4.33
C ARG A 30 3.39 -14.82 2.84
N TYR A 31 2.57 -15.55 2.09
CA TYR A 31 2.42 -15.40 0.64
C TYR A 31 1.10 -14.72 0.24
N GLN A 32 0.37 -14.17 1.21
CA GLN A 32 -0.84 -13.43 0.92
C GLN A 32 -0.45 -12.15 0.16
N PRO A 33 -1.01 -11.91 -1.04
CA PRO A 33 -0.75 -10.68 -1.77
C PRO A 33 -1.30 -9.48 -0.97
N VAL A 34 -0.49 -8.43 -0.89
CA VAL A 34 -0.86 -7.15 -0.28
C VAL A 34 -0.84 -6.06 -1.34
N GLU A 35 -1.75 -5.10 -1.21
CA GLU A 35 -1.75 -3.93 -2.08
C GLU A 35 -0.65 -2.97 -1.63
N LEU A 36 0.22 -2.58 -2.57
CA LEU A 36 1.25 -1.59 -2.36
C LEU A 36 0.93 -0.34 -3.16
N GLY A 37 0.88 0.80 -2.47
CA GLY A 37 0.74 2.11 -3.08
C GLY A 37 1.92 3.01 -2.71
N CYS A 38 2.29 3.94 -3.60
CA CYS A 38 3.31 4.95 -3.32
C CYS A 38 2.77 6.34 -3.63
N VAL A 39 2.92 7.27 -2.69
CA VAL A 39 2.58 8.68 -2.91
C VAL A 39 3.80 9.40 -3.48
N LEU A 40 3.74 9.71 -4.78
CA LEU A 40 4.80 10.43 -5.51
C LEU A 40 4.63 11.95 -5.44
N LEU A 41 3.40 12.40 -5.67
CA LEU A 41 3.04 13.80 -5.77
C LEU A 41 1.99 14.15 -4.72
N THR A 42 2.10 15.35 -4.15
CA THR A 42 1.13 15.88 -3.17
C THR A 42 0.75 17.30 -3.53
N GLY A 43 -0.50 17.65 -3.24
CA GLY A 43 -1.02 18.99 -3.42
C GLY A 43 -2.26 19.20 -2.54
N GLN A 44 -2.70 20.44 -2.45
CA GLN A 44 -3.95 20.81 -1.80
C GLN A 44 -4.75 21.68 -2.76
N CYS A 45 -6.06 21.47 -2.77
CA CYS A 45 -7.00 22.34 -3.47
C CYS A 45 -8.29 22.43 -2.65
N THR A 46 -9.08 23.45 -2.94
CA THR A 46 -10.40 23.63 -2.35
C THR A 46 -11.44 22.73 -3.02
N LEU A 47 -12.54 22.45 -2.32
CA LEU A 47 -13.66 21.70 -2.88
C LEU A 47 -14.24 22.37 -4.14
N HIS A 48 -14.22 23.71 -4.19
CA HIS A 48 -14.71 24.48 -5.32
C HIS A 48 -13.84 24.34 -6.57
N GLU A 49 -12.52 24.29 -6.42
CA GLU A 49 -11.60 24.02 -7.52
C GLU A 49 -11.76 22.58 -8.02
N LEU A 50 -11.87 21.63 -7.09
CA LEU A 50 -12.04 20.22 -7.42
C LEU A 50 -13.36 19.95 -8.18
N SER A 51 -14.43 20.68 -7.86
CA SER A 51 -15.73 20.53 -8.53
C SER A 51 -15.76 21.04 -9.97
N LYS A 52 -14.74 21.79 -10.41
CA LYS A 52 -14.67 22.38 -11.75
C LYS A 52 -13.78 21.59 -12.72
N LEU A 53 -13.08 20.56 -12.23
CA LEU A 53 -12.13 19.81 -13.02
C LEU A 53 -12.80 19.08 -14.18
N VAL A 54 -12.22 19.21 -15.37
CA VAL A 54 -12.60 18.47 -16.57
C VAL A 54 -11.40 17.74 -17.17
N PRO A 55 -11.62 16.68 -17.99
CA PRO A 55 -10.52 15.99 -18.66
C PRO A 55 -9.67 16.96 -19.50
N GLY A 56 -8.37 16.98 -19.24
CA GLY A 56 -7.40 17.90 -19.87
C GLY A 56 -6.88 18.99 -18.93
N ASP A 57 -7.54 19.22 -17.80
CA ASP A 57 -7.05 20.17 -16.79
C ASP A 57 -5.77 19.68 -16.11
N VAL A 58 -4.91 20.64 -15.75
CA VAL A 58 -3.63 20.39 -15.07
C VAL A 58 -3.74 20.84 -13.62
N LEU A 59 -3.56 19.89 -12.69
CA LEU A 59 -3.44 20.19 -11.28
C LEU A 59 -1.97 20.38 -10.88
N PRO A 60 -1.59 21.52 -10.28
CA PRO A 60 -0.24 21.70 -9.78
C PRO A 60 -0.03 20.79 -8.56
N LEU A 61 0.88 19.83 -8.69
CA LEU A 61 1.29 18.94 -7.61
C LEU A 61 2.80 19.06 -7.37
N THR A 62 3.22 18.88 -6.13
CA THR A 62 4.62 18.93 -5.72
C THR A 62 5.16 17.51 -5.52
N LEU A 63 6.34 17.24 -6.07
CA LEU A 63 7.07 15.99 -5.84
C LEU A 63 7.45 15.85 -4.35
N CYS A 64 7.09 14.71 -3.75
CA CYS A 64 7.46 14.42 -2.37
C CYS A 64 8.96 14.19 -2.25
N LYS A 65 9.64 14.89 -1.33
CA LYS A 65 11.06 14.69 -1.03
C LYS A 65 11.33 13.29 -0.46
N ASN A 66 10.45 12.86 0.44
CA ASN A 66 10.40 11.51 0.98
C ASN A 66 9.06 10.90 0.57
N LEU A 67 9.12 9.80 -0.15
CA LEU A 67 7.96 9.05 -0.61
C LEU A 67 7.36 8.26 0.55
N THR A 68 6.03 8.17 0.58
CA THR A 68 5.31 7.34 1.54
C THR A 68 4.80 6.09 0.83
N ILE A 69 5.25 4.92 1.30
CA ILE A 69 4.75 3.63 0.85
C ILE A 69 3.61 3.20 1.77
N LYS A 70 2.49 2.85 1.15
CA LYS A 70 1.27 2.41 1.81
C LYS A 70 1.06 0.92 1.57
N VAL A 71 0.80 0.18 2.64
CA VAL A 71 0.35 -1.21 2.58
C VAL A 71 -1.15 -1.23 2.88
N ASN A 72 -1.96 -1.70 1.93
CA ASN A 72 -3.42 -1.67 2.02
C ASN A 72 -3.97 -0.28 2.42
N GLY A 73 -3.41 0.78 1.83
CA GLY A 73 -3.81 2.17 2.10
C GLY A 73 -3.21 2.81 3.37
N HIS A 74 -2.58 2.03 4.25
CA HIS A 74 -1.97 2.54 5.47
C HIS A 74 -0.50 2.91 5.25
N PRO A 75 -0.06 4.14 5.60
CA PRO A 75 1.36 4.51 5.56
C PRO A 75 2.18 3.56 6.43
N THR A 76 3.20 2.92 5.86
CA THR A 76 4.03 1.93 6.57
C THR A 76 5.51 2.24 6.48
N PHE A 77 5.98 2.68 5.31
CA PHE A 77 7.40 2.97 5.09
C PHE A 77 7.61 4.34 4.44
N PHE A 78 8.81 4.87 4.64
CA PHE A 78 9.31 6.04 3.92
C PHE A 78 10.47 5.65 3.02
N GLY A 79 10.70 6.42 1.97
CA GLY A 79 11.83 6.17 1.08
C GLY A 79 12.08 7.30 0.10
N LYS A 80 13.02 7.09 -0.80
CA LYS A 80 13.41 8.05 -1.83
C LYS A 80 13.22 7.48 -3.21
N LEU A 81 12.81 8.34 -4.15
CA LEU A 81 12.69 7.97 -5.55
C LEU A 81 14.08 7.56 -6.08
N GLN A 82 14.13 6.42 -6.75
CA GLN A 82 15.33 5.91 -7.40
C GLN A 82 14.95 5.34 -8.77
N THR A 83 15.94 5.19 -9.65
CA THR A 83 15.78 4.50 -10.92
C THR A 83 16.49 3.15 -10.84
N ILE A 84 15.80 2.07 -11.24
CA ILE A 84 16.33 0.71 -11.29
C ILE A 84 16.03 0.20 -12.69
N ASP A 85 17.06 -0.16 -13.47
CA ASP A 85 16.91 -0.70 -14.84
C ASP A 85 15.96 0.11 -15.73
N SER A 86 16.08 1.44 -15.68
CA SER A 86 15.23 2.42 -16.39
C SER A 86 13.77 2.51 -15.90
N GLU A 87 13.41 1.83 -14.82
CA GLU A 87 12.11 1.94 -14.16
C GLU A 87 12.19 2.80 -12.88
N LEU A 88 11.05 3.38 -12.49
CA LEU A 88 10.94 4.11 -11.22
C LEU A 88 10.78 3.12 -10.06
N GLY A 89 11.66 3.23 -9.09
CA GLY A 89 11.64 2.48 -7.84
C GLY A 89 11.68 3.39 -6.62
N VAL A 90 11.51 2.79 -5.45
CA VAL A 90 11.64 3.49 -4.16
C VAL A 90 12.67 2.76 -3.31
N LYS A 91 13.73 3.46 -2.93
CA LYS A 91 14.67 2.98 -1.92
C LYS A 91 14.06 3.24 -0.54
N ILE A 92 13.75 2.19 0.20
CA ILE A 92 13.21 2.30 1.56
C ILE A 92 14.29 2.85 2.48
N ASP A 93 13.94 3.86 3.27
CA ASP A 93 14.78 4.39 4.34
C ASP A 93 14.59 3.50 5.58
N GLY A 94 15.69 3.07 6.20
CA GLY A 94 15.73 2.20 7.38
C GLY A 94 16.39 2.88 8.57
#